data_AF-A0A485PI74-F1
#
_entry.id   AF-A0A485PI74-F1
#
_cell.length_a   1.000
_cell.length_b   1.000
_cell.length_c   1.000
_cell.angle_alpha   90.00
_cell.angle_beta   90.00
_cell.angle_gamma   90.00
#
_symmetry.space_group_name_H-M   'P 1'
#
loop_
_entity.id
_entity.type
_entity.pdbx_description
1 polymer ?
#
loop_
_entity_poly.entity_id
_entity_poly.type
_entity_poly.pdbx_seq_one_letter_code
_entity_poly.pdbx_strand_id
1 'polypeptide(L)' 'PVTEVNVSELDIVTQGSKVLWGKYAWVANSPENDGCINAVLLGQPQFHA' A
#
# COMPACT_ATOMS: atom_id res chain seq x y z
N PRO A 1 -7.38 6.31 7.41
CA PRO A 1 -8.30 5.29 6.83
C PRO A 1 -7.48 4.29 6.01
N VAL A 2 -7.90 3.03 5.92
CA VAL A 2 -7.24 2.01 5.09
C VAL A 2 -7.96 1.91 3.75
N THR A 3 -7.21 1.92 2.65
CA THR A 3 -7.75 1.82 1.29
C THR A 3 -6.92 0.84 0.46
N GLU A 4 -7.54 0.22 -0.54
CA GLU A 4 -6.84 -0.59 -1.53
C GLU A 4 -6.31 0.32 -2.64
N VAL A 5 -5.03 0.18 -2.97
CA VAL A 5 -4.36 0.96 -4.01
C VAL A 5 -3.75 0.05 -5.05
N ASN A 6 -3.83 0.48 -6.31
CA ASN A 6 -3.15 -0.19 -7.41
C ASN A 6 -1.63 0.05 -7.27
N VAL A 7 -0.85 -1.02 -7.31
CA VAL A 7 0.62 -0.99 -7.20
C VAL A 7 1.33 -1.61 -8.39
N SER A 8 0.62 -1.80 -9.52
CA SER A 8 1.18 -2.39 -10.74
C SER A 8 2.35 -1.60 -11.32
N GLU A 9 2.43 -0.30 -11.04
CA GLU A 9 3.55 0.57 -11.44
C GLU A 9 4.76 0.52 -10.49
N LEU A 10 4.65 -0.17 -9.35
CA LEU A 10 5.73 -0.26 -8.34
C LEU A 10 6.59 -1.53 -8.47
N ASP A 11 6.32 -2.37 -9.48
CA ASP A 11 7.06 -3.62 -9.76
C ASP A 11 7.23 -4.54 -8.53
N ILE A 12 6.26 -4.53 -7.62
CA ILE A 12 6.29 -5.36 -6.42
C ILE A 12 5.92 -6.80 -6.79
N VAL A 13 6.81 -7.74 -6.46
CA VAL A 13 6.62 -9.17 -6.69
C VAL A 13 6.50 -9.95 -5.39
N THR A 14 5.67 -10.98 -5.40
CA THR A 14 5.56 -11.96 -4.30
C THR A 14 6.72 -12.97 -4.34
N GLN A 15 6.94 -13.70 -3.24
CA GLN A 15 7.94 -14.79 -3.16
C GLN A 15 7.67 -15.94 -4.17
N GLY A 16 6.51 -15.95 -4.83
CA GLY A 16 6.17 -16.87 -5.92
C GLY A 16 6.34 -16.28 -7.32
N SER A 17 7.10 -15.18 -7.48
CA SER A 17 7.31 -14.48 -8.77
C SER A 17 6.02 -13.98 -9.45
N LYS A 18 4.95 -13.75 -8.67
CA LYS A 18 3.72 -13.12 -9.19
C LYS A 18 3.76 -11.62 -8.93
N VAL A 19 3.43 -10.84 -9.94
CA VAL A 19 3.27 -9.38 -9.86
C VAL A 19 2.02 -9.05 -9.04
N LEU A 20 2.19 -8.15 -8.06
CA LEU A 20 1.07 -7.59 -7.30
C LEU A 20 0.45 -6.42 -8.06
N TRP A 21 -0.88 -6.44 -8.17
CA TRP A 21 -1.67 -5.36 -8.76
C TRP A 21 -2.34 -4.49 -7.70
N GLY A 22 -2.49 -4.98 -6.47
CA GLY A 22 -3.17 -4.29 -5.37
C GLY A 22 -2.48 -4.50 -4.01
N LYS A 23 -2.49 -3.46 -3.18
CA LYS A 23 -2.04 -3.51 -1.78
C LYS A 23 -2.89 -2.57 -0.92
N TYR A 24 -2.94 -2.83 0.39
CA TYR A 24 -3.55 -1.90 1.32
C TYR A 24 -2.59 -0.79 1.74
N ALA A 25 -3.11 0.42 1.85
CA ALA A 25 -2.40 1.61 2.30
C ALA A 25 -3.19 2.36 3.38
N TRP A 26 -2.49 3.00 4.29
CA TRP A 26 -3.06 3.88 5.30
C TRP A 26 -2.86 5.34 4.90
N VAL A 27 -3.94 6.11 4.79
CA VAL A 27 -3.89 7.58 4.55
C VAL A 27 -3.38 8.29 5.81
N ALA A 28 -2.21 8.93 5.69
CA ALA A 28 -1.42 9.45 6.81
C ALA A 28 -1.58 10.96 7.01
N ASN A 29 -2.53 11.59 6.34
CA ASN A 29 -2.72 13.04 6.37
C ASN A 29 -4.20 13.43 6.27
N SER A 30 -4.46 14.75 6.29
CA SER A 30 -5.80 15.34 6.14
C SER A 30 -5.90 16.01 4.77
N PRO A 31 -6.48 15.34 3.75
CA PRO A 31 -6.45 15.82 2.37
C PRO A 31 -7.07 17.20 2.16
N GLU A 32 -8.05 17.57 2.98
CA GLU A 32 -8.70 18.88 2.97
C GLU A 32 -7.76 20.03 3.36
N ASN A 33 -6.75 19.74 4.19
CA ASN A 33 -5.76 20.72 4.62
C ASN A 33 -4.57 20.76 3.67
N ASP A 34 -4.18 19.61 3.13
CA ASP A 34 -2.91 19.48 2.41
C ASP A 34 -3.07 19.54 0.87
N GLY A 35 -4.29 19.36 0.36
CA GLY A 35 -4.58 19.31 -1.09
C GLY A 35 -4.05 18.06 -1.80
N CYS A 36 -3.45 17.13 -1.05
CA CYS A 36 -2.85 15.89 -1.54
C CYS A 36 -3.26 14.72 -0.63
N ILE A 37 -3.27 13.51 -1.19
CA ILE A 37 -3.48 12.27 -0.41
C ILE A 37 -2.11 11.59 -0.25
N ASN A 38 -1.60 11.59 0.97
CA ASN A 38 -0.37 10.90 1.34
C ASN A 38 -0.73 9.59 2.04
N ALA A 39 -0.15 8.48 1.57
CA ALA A 39 -0.45 7.16 2.13
C ALA A 39 0.80 6.31 2.33
N VAL A 40 0.77 5.47 3.36
CA VAL A 40 1.83 4.50 3.69
C VAL A 40 1.35 3.10 3.31
N LEU A 41 2.13 2.39 2.51
CA LEU A 41 1.85 0.99 2.15
C LEU A 41 1.97 0.09 3.38
N LEU A 42 0.94 -0.72 3.64
CA LEU A 42 0.96 -1.67 4.74
C LEU A 42 1.80 -2.89 4.35
N GLY A 43 2.72 -3.29 5.23
CA GLY A 43 3.55 -4.49 5.07
C GLY A 43 2.73 -5.77 5.25
N GLN A 44 3.33 -6.90 4.89
CA GLN A 44 2.83 -8.20 5.34
C GLN A 44 3.02 -8.26 6.88
N PRO A 45 2.05 -8.75 7.65
CA PRO A 45 2.29 -9.06 9.06
C PRO A 45 3.38 -10.12 9.12
N GLN A 46 4.51 -9.78 9.75
CA GLN A 46 5.58 -10.74 10.00
C GLN A 46 5.14 -11.63 11.18
N PHE A 47 4.36 -12.66 10.88
CA PHE A 47 4.19 -13.76 11.82
C PHE A 47 5.50 -14.57 11.82
N HIS A 48 6.41 -14.20 12.72
CA HIS A 48 7.46 -15.11 13.13
C HIS A 48 6.78 -16.20 13.96
N ALA A 49 6.69 -17.41 13.42
CA ALA A 49 6.27 -18.60 14.14
C ALA A 49 7.32 -18.97 15.21
#